data_AF-A0A820EZS8-F1
#
_entry.id   AF-A0A820EZS8-F1
#
_cell.length_a   1.000
_cell.length_b   1.000
_cell.length_c   1.000
_cell.angle_alpha   90.00
_cell.angle_beta   90.00
_cell.angle_gamma   90.00
#
_symmetry.space_group_name_H-M   'P 1'
#
loop_
_entity.id
_entity.type
_entity.pdbx_description
1 polymer ?
#
loop_
_entity_poly.entity_id
_entity_poly.type
_entity_poly.pdbx_seq_one_letter_code
_entity_poly.pdbx_strand_id
1 'polypeptide(L)'
;NVYNISPYLDFHPGGVDEIMRGAGIDATTLFQEIHSWVNFGSMLEKCLVGRLISKPNSNETASTKPKSLPPRLRFDFRQPDSKSLKLFIYTTYLTLTTENIFVHIENSKKISILVFIDGFVHTIAIELFELVTNDITVHISTNSRGQIEIDLKKQNDQLWKTIGKFASNHLSVCPIQDFEPIYFMATLIKRSPVTHDSDWYTFSLPSNIFMLPPIGYHIRLRQSKDGILIVKPYTVVNKLNNEQNLSSDQTIELLIKHYTDRTMTPMLQKLNIGDTIEM
;
A
#
# COMPACT_ATOMS: atom_id res chain seq x y z
N ASN A 1 21.47 4.88 10.30
CA ASN A 1 21.71 3.65 11.09
C ASN A 1 21.27 3.89 12.51
N VAL A 2 20.82 2.86 13.22
CA VAL A 2 20.48 2.90 14.65
C VAL A 2 21.56 2.12 15.40
N TYR A 3 22.15 2.73 16.43
CA TYR A 3 23.21 2.14 17.24
C TYR A 3 22.79 2.10 18.71
N ASN A 4 23.13 1.01 19.41
CA ASN A 4 23.10 0.94 20.87
C ASN A 4 24.52 1.23 21.39
N ILE A 5 24.77 2.49 21.71
CA ILE A 5 26.08 2.98 22.15
C ILE A 5 26.29 2.89 23.67
N SER A 6 25.35 2.30 24.42
CA SER A 6 25.49 2.12 25.87
C SER A 6 26.82 1.44 26.27
N PRO A 7 27.30 0.39 25.56
CA PRO A 7 28.58 -0.24 25.85
C PRO A 7 29.81 0.64 25.55
N TYR A 8 29.63 1.76 24.83
CA TYR A 8 30.68 2.67 24.42
C TYR A 8 30.75 3.96 25.26
N LEU A 9 29.73 4.25 26.10
CA LEU A 9 29.61 5.51 26.85
C LEU A 9 30.86 5.86 27.65
N ASP A 10 31.38 4.89 28.42
CA ASP A 10 32.52 5.08 29.31
C ASP A 10 33.86 5.27 28.56
N PHE A 11 33.89 4.99 27.26
CA PHE A 11 35.09 5.08 26.42
C PHE A 11 35.15 6.35 25.57
N HIS A 12 34.11 7.19 25.64
CA HIS A 12 34.04 8.39 24.83
C HIS A 12 34.92 9.51 25.41
N PRO A 13 35.87 10.09 24.64
CA PRO A 13 36.78 11.12 25.15
C PRO A 13 36.09 12.40 25.63
N GLY A 14 34.89 12.72 25.10
CA GLY A 14 34.08 13.84 25.55
C GLY A 14 33.21 13.56 26.77
N GLY A 15 33.29 12.34 27.34
CA GLY A 15 32.47 11.91 28.46
C GLY A 15 31.05 11.48 28.07
N VAL A 16 30.33 10.92 29.05
CA VAL A 16 28.97 10.40 28.90
C VAL A 16 27.99 11.53 28.60
N ASP A 17 28.12 12.68 29.25
CA ASP A 17 27.21 13.81 29.11
C ASP A 17 27.12 14.31 27.66
N GLU A 18 28.24 14.35 26.93
CA GLU A 18 28.25 14.75 25.52
C GLU A 18 27.53 13.75 24.61
N ILE A 19 27.62 12.45 24.90
CA ILE A 19 26.84 11.45 24.15
C ILE A 19 25.36 11.56 24.48
N MET A 20 25.02 11.76 25.76
CA MET A 20 23.64 11.81 26.22
C MET A 20 22.83 12.95 25.57
N ARG A 21 23.49 13.99 25.05
CA ARG A 21 22.85 15.05 24.24
C ARG A 21 22.17 14.53 22.97
N GLY A 22 22.68 13.45 22.38
CA GLY A 22 22.15 12.82 21.17
C GLY A 22 21.35 11.54 21.41
N ALA A 23 21.17 11.12 22.67
CA ALA A 23 20.50 9.87 22.99
C ALA A 23 19.01 9.92 22.60
N GLY A 24 18.55 8.92 21.86
CA GLY A 24 17.13 8.78 21.46
C GLY A 24 16.67 9.68 20.32
N ILE A 25 17.56 10.46 19.70
CA ILE A 25 17.27 11.35 18.56
C ILE A 25 18.26 11.13 17.41
N ASP A 26 18.03 11.79 16.26
CA ASP A 26 19.03 11.85 15.19
C ASP A 26 20.16 12.80 15.59
N ALA A 27 21.32 12.23 15.93
CA ALA A 27 22.51 12.95 16.35
C ALA A 27 23.47 13.30 15.20
N THR A 28 23.04 13.22 13.93
CA THR A 28 23.91 13.43 12.76
C THR A 28 24.58 14.80 12.79
N THR A 29 23.83 15.87 13.08
CA THR A 29 24.37 17.24 13.14
C THR A 29 25.39 17.39 14.26
N LEU A 30 25.05 16.95 15.48
CA LEU A 30 25.96 16.97 16.64
C LEU A 30 27.26 16.21 16.36
N PHE A 31 27.14 15.06 15.68
CA PHE A 31 28.30 14.28 15.28
C PHE A 31 29.15 15.02 14.24
N GLN A 32 28.54 15.62 13.21
CA GLN A 32 29.28 16.33 12.15
C GLN A 32 30.02 17.58 12.64
N GLU A 33 29.48 18.27 13.65
CA GLU A 33 30.11 19.44 14.25
C GLU A 33 31.49 19.14 14.86
N ILE A 34 31.62 18.00 15.55
CA ILE A 34 32.81 17.68 16.35
C ILE A 34 33.63 16.53 15.73
N HIS A 35 32.97 15.57 15.09
CA HIS A 35 33.53 14.26 14.72
C HIS A 35 33.37 13.93 13.23
N SER A 36 33.21 14.94 12.35
CA SER A 36 33.04 14.76 10.90
C SER A 36 34.11 13.86 10.23
N TRP A 37 35.32 13.80 10.80
CA TRP A 37 36.44 13.01 10.29
C TRP A 37 36.59 11.64 10.95
N VAL A 38 35.75 11.30 11.93
CA VAL A 38 35.82 10.04 12.67
C VAL A 38 35.07 8.96 11.91
N ASN A 39 35.74 7.82 11.66
CA ASN A 39 35.09 6.64 11.09
C ASN A 39 34.27 5.88 12.15
N PHE A 40 33.09 6.42 12.48
CA PHE A 40 32.17 5.79 13.42
C PHE A 40 31.64 4.44 12.92
N GLY A 41 31.64 4.20 11.61
CA GLY A 41 31.14 2.97 11.00
C GLY A 41 31.93 1.74 11.46
N SER A 42 33.26 1.81 11.44
CA SER A 42 34.12 0.76 11.97
C SER A 42 34.18 0.75 13.49
N MET A 43 34.15 1.93 14.13
CA MET A 43 34.28 2.05 15.58
C MET A 43 33.06 1.50 16.34
N LEU A 44 31.87 1.72 15.80
CA LEU A 44 30.59 1.34 16.42
C LEU A 44 29.95 0.12 15.73
N GLU A 45 30.71 -0.64 14.94
CA GLU A 45 30.20 -1.80 14.20
C GLU A 45 29.48 -2.79 15.13
N LYS A 46 30.09 -3.12 16.27
CA LYS A 46 29.50 -3.99 17.29
C LYS A 46 28.30 -3.39 18.03
N CYS A 47 28.10 -2.08 17.90
CA CYS A 47 26.98 -1.36 18.50
C CYS A 47 25.81 -1.18 17.50
N LEU A 48 25.95 -1.64 16.25
CA LEU A 48 24.90 -1.48 15.23
C LEU A 48 23.69 -2.36 15.56
N VAL A 49 22.53 -1.71 15.75
CA VAL A 49 21.24 -2.40 15.97
C VAL A 49 20.54 -2.64 14.63
N GLY A 50 20.67 -1.71 13.68
CA GLY A 50 20.08 -1.86 12.35
C GLY A 50 20.16 -0.59 11.49
N ARG A 51 19.56 -0.64 10.30
CA ARG A 51 19.45 0.55 9.42
C ARG A 51 18.18 1.31 9.76
N LEU A 52 18.30 2.62 9.93
CA LEU A 52 17.14 3.50 10.00
C LEU A 52 16.57 3.58 8.59
N ILE A 53 15.38 3.02 8.37
CA ILE A 53 14.64 3.20 7.13
C ILE A 53 13.89 4.53 7.29
N SER A 54 14.32 5.55 6.56
CA SER A 54 13.57 6.79 6.48
C SER A 54 12.21 6.46 5.89
N LYS A 55 11.16 6.50 6.71
CA LYS A 55 9.83 6.77 6.15
C LYS A 55 9.94 8.12 5.43
N PRO A 56 9.40 8.28 4.22
CA PRO A 56 9.38 9.58 3.58
C PRO A 56 8.46 10.50 4.39
N ASN A 57 9.00 11.15 5.41
CA ASN A 57 8.31 12.14 6.21
C ASN A 57 8.66 13.52 5.69
N SER A 58 7.63 14.14 5.11
CA SER A 58 7.41 15.56 4.99
C SER A 58 8.03 16.35 6.14
N ASN A 59 8.92 17.28 5.78
CA ASN A 59 9.34 18.50 6.48
C ASN A 59 10.84 18.58 6.78
N GLU A 60 11.63 18.81 5.74
CA GLU A 60 12.78 19.72 5.83
C GLU A 60 12.60 20.82 4.79
N THR A 61 12.46 22.05 5.28
CA THR A 61 12.59 23.28 4.51
C THR A 61 14.04 23.43 4.07
N ALA A 62 14.35 22.90 2.89
CA ALA A 62 15.52 23.28 2.09
C ALA A 62 15.00 23.80 0.75
N SER A 63 15.36 25.03 0.38
CA SER A 63 14.97 25.64 -0.89
C SER A 63 15.33 24.71 -2.04
N THR A 64 14.34 24.04 -2.63
CA THR A 64 14.55 23.19 -3.78
C THR A 64 13.32 23.29 -4.67
N LYS A 65 13.60 23.41 -5.97
CA LYS A 65 12.66 23.44 -7.09
C LYS A 65 11.51 22.44 -6.88
N PRO A 66 10.30 22.68 -7.42
CA PRO A 66 9.18 21.75 -7.29
C PRO A 66 9.69 20.34 -7.63
N LYS A 67 9.45 19.36 -6.72
CA LYS A 67 9.73 17.94 -7.02
C LYS A 67 9.12 17.66 -8.38
N SER A 68 9.96 17.50 -9.40
CA SER A 68 9.50 17.18 -10.74
C SER A 68 8.67 15.90 -10.64
N LEU A 69 7.50 15.87 -11.28
CA LEU A 69 6.70 14.65 -11.34
C LEU A 69 7.58 13.48 -11.79
N PRO A 70 7.43 12.29 -11.18
CA PRO A 70 8.19 11.12 -11.61
C PRO A 70 7.85 10.77 -13.06
N PRO A 71 8.76 10.07 -13.76
CA PRO A 71 8.52 9.67 -15.13
C PRO A 71 7.23 8.84 -15.23
N ARG A 72 6.45 9.10 -16.29
CA ARG A 72 5.25 8.30 -16.56
C ARG A 72 5.63 6.86 -16.84
N LEU A 73 4.87 5.93 -16.28
CA LEU A 73 5.01 4.51 -16.59
C LEU A 73 4.73 4.27 -18.07
N ARG A 74 5.37 3.26 -18.65
CA ARG A 74 5.00 2.81 -19.99
C ARG A 74 4.01 1.67 -19.87
N PHE A 75 3.09 1.62 -20.83
CA PHE A 75 2.03 0.63 -20.90
C PHE A 75 2.03 -0.04 -22.27
N ASP A 76 1.79 -1.34 -22.29
CA ASP A 76 1.55 -2.14 -23.50
C ASP A 76 0.55 -3.26 -23.20
N PHE A 77 0.01 -3.91 -24.23
CA PHE A 77 -0.88 -5.05 -24.07
C PHE A 77 -0.62 -6.14 -25.11
N ARG A 78 -0.94 -7.39 -24.76
CA ARG A 78 -0.92 -8.52 -25.68
C ARG A 78 -2.16 -9.37 -25.50
N GLN A 79 -2.52 -10.10 -26.54
CA GLN A 79 -3.58 -11.11 -26.52
C GLN A 79 -2.99 -12.43 -27.02
N PRO A 80 -2.48 -13.29 -26.12
CA PRO A 80 -1.87 -14.57 -26.52
C PRO A 80 -2.80 -15.44 -27.37
N ASP A 81 -4.10 -15.33 -27.10
CA ASP A 81 -5.18 -16.01 -27.80
C ASP A 81 -6.43 -15.11 -27.81
N SER A 82 -7.54 -15.63 -28.32
CA SER A 82 -8.80 -14.92 -28.44
C SER A 82 -9.58 -14.77 -27.12
N LYS A 83 -9.17 -15.46 -26.04
CA LYS A 83 -9.77 -15.40 -24.69
C LYS A 83 -8.94 -14.59 -23.69
N SER A 84 -7.64 -14.51 -23.89
CA SER A 84 -6.69 -13.93 -22.93
C SER A 84 -6.33 -12.49 -23.30
N LEU A 85 -6.24 -11.62 -22.31
CA LEU A 85 -5.72 -10.26 -22.43
C LEU A 85 -4.67 -10.05 -21.34
N LYS A 86 -3.45 -9.69 -21.74
CA LYS A 86 -2.33 -9.41 -20.85
C LYS A 86 -1.95 -7.94 -20.94
N LEU A 87 -1.88 -7.27 -19.81
CA LEU A 87 -1.48 -5.87 -19.70
C LEU A 87 -0.08 -5.78 -19.09
N PHE A 88 0.79 -4.97 -19.70
CA PHE A 88 2.17 -4.81 -19.26
C PHE A 88 2.42 -3.36 -18.85
N ILE A 89 2.97 -3.18 -17.65
CA ILE A 89 3.33 -1.88 -17.12
C ILE A 89 4.82 -1.92 -16.79
N TYR A 90 5.59 -1.09 -17.47
CA TYR A 90 7.03 -0.99 -17.29
C TYR A 90 7.35 0.15 -16.33
N THR A 91 7.93 -0.20 -15.18
CA THR A 91 8.13 0.76 -14.10
C THR A 91 9.59 1.15 -13.93
N THR A 92 10.55 0.27 -14.26
CA THR A 92 11.98 0.40 -13.90
C THR A 92 12.29 0.36 -12.40
N TYR A 93 11.26 0.23 -11.55
CA TYR A 93 11.38 0.07 -10.10
C TYR A 93 11.48 -1.41 -9.75
N LEU A 94 12.60 -1.81 -9.14
CA LEU A 94 12.91 -3.21 -8.84
C LEU A 94 12.40 -3.68 -7.47
N THR A 95 11.91 -2.76 -6.64
CA THR A 95 11.43 -3.03 -5.28
C THR A 95 9.92 -3.19 -5.19
N LEU A 96 9.20 -3.18 -6.32
CA LEU A 96 7.75 -3.30 -6.32
C LEU A 96 7.32 -4.70 -5.88
N THR A 97 6.32 -4.73 -5.01
CA THR A 97 5.57 -5.94 -4.65
C THR A 97 4.12 -5.78 -5.09
N THR A 98 3.36 -6.87 -5.05
CA THR A 98 1.93 -6.83 -5.39
C THR A 98 1.14 -5.91 -4.47
N GLU A 99 1.68 -5.57 -3.29
CA GLU A 99 1.11 -4.60 -2.37
C GLU A 99 1.13 -3.16 -2.90
N ASN A 100 1.97 -2.87 -3.90
CA ASN A 100 2.01 -1.58 -4.58
C ASN A 100 0.95 -1.44 -5.67
N ILE A 101 0.13 -2.47 -5.91
CA ILE A 101 -0.78 -2.53 -7.06
C ILE A 101 -2.22 -2.61 -6.59
N PHE A 102 -3.06 -1.74 -7.15
CA PHE A 102 -4.51 -1.84 -7.05
C PHE A 102 -5.10 -1.96 -8.45
N VAL A 103 -6.03 -2.87 -8.65
CA VAL A 103 -6.79 -3.03 -9.90
C VAL A 103 -8.27 -3.01 -9.59
N HIS A 104 -9.04 -2.28 -10.37
CA HIS A 104 -10.49 -2.27 -10.30
C HIS A 104 -11.09 -2.36 -11.70
N ILE A 105 -12.03 -3.28 -11.89
CA ILE A 105 -12.82 -3.44 -13.11
C ILE A 105 -14.26 -3.00 -12.83
N GLU A 106 -14.65 -1.86 -13.37
CA GLU A 106 -16.01 -1.33 -13.27
C GLU A 106 -16.85 -1.82 -14.47
N ASN A 107 -18.03 -2.38 -14.18
CA ASN A 107 -18.99 -2.86 -15.17
C ASN A 107 -18.38 -3.84 -16.20
N SER A 108 -17.41 -4.66 -15.77
CA SER A 108 -16.67 -5.60 -16.63
C SER A 108 -15.97 -4.97 -17.84
N LYS A 109 -15.83 -3.65 -17.90
CA LYS A 109 -15.38 -2.95 -19.13
C LYS A 109 -14.38 -1.84 -18.87
N LYS A 110 -14.49 -1.09 -17.78
CA LYS A 110 -13.52 -0.04 -17.45
C LYS A 110 -12.53 -0.59 -16.45
N ILE A 111 -11.26 -0.60 -16.80
CA ILE A 111 -10.19 -1.01 -15.90
C ILE A 111 -9.41 0.21 -15.42
N SER A 112 -9.20 0.28 -14.10
CA SER A 112 -8.31 1.25 -13.45
C SER A 112 -7.22 0.49 -12.70
N ILE A 113 -5.96 0.77 -13.03
CA ILE A 113 -4.79 0.21 -12.37
C ILE A 113 -4.04 1.36 -11.73
N LEU A 114 -3.79 1.25 -10.43
CA LEU A 114 -3.00 2.18 -9.66
C LEU A 114 -1.71 1.52 -9.23
N VAL A 115 -0.61 2.23 -9.42
CA VAL A 115 0.73 1.80 -8.99
C VAL A 115 1.27 2.84 -8.02
N PHE A 116 1.50 2.43 -6.77
CA PHE A 116 1.96 3.29 -5.68
C PHE A 116 3.48 3.22 -5.57
N ILE A 117 4.17 4.31 -5.93
CA ILE A 117 5.64 4.38 -5.97
C ILE A 117 6.12 5.71 -5.40
N ASP A 118 7.03 5.68 -4.42
CA ASP A 118 7.71 6.87 -3.85
C ASP A 118 6.77 8.02 -3.44
N GLY A 119 5.57 7.69 -2.95
CA GLY A 119 4.56 8.67 -2.53
C GLY A 119 3.72 9.26 -3.67
N PHE A 120 3.82 8.69 -4.88
CA PHE A 120 2.99 9.04 -6.04
C PHE A 120 2.07 7.87 -6.42
N VAL A 121 0.94 8.23 -7.02
CA VAL A 121 -0.01 7.29 -7.61
C VAL A 121 0.04 7.45 -9.11
N HIS A 122 0.48 6.39 -9.80
CA HIS A 122 0.45 6.30 -11.25
C HIS A 122 -0.83 5.58 -11.68
N THR A 123 -1.58 6.17 -12.60
CA THR A 123 -2.89 5.64 -13.03
C THR A 123 -2.84 5.15 -14.47
N ILE A 124 -3.33 3.94 -14.72
CA ILE A 124 -3.66 3.42 -16.05
C ILE A 124 -5.16 3.16 -16.07
N ALA A 125 -5.88 3.95 -16.86
CA ALA A 125 -7.33 3.86 -16.95
C ALA A 125 -7.77 3.65 -18.40
N ILE A 126 -8.54 2.59 -18.66
CA ILE A 126 -8.91 2.14 -20.00
C ILE A 126 -10.37 1.69 -19.98
N GLU A 127 -11.17 2.21 -20.91
CA GLU A 127 -12.44 1.59 -21.29
C GLU A 127 -12.13 0.53 -22.35
N LEU A 128 -12.18 -0.74 -21.96
CA LEU A 128 -11.84 -1.87 -22.81
C LEU A 128 -12.82 -1.98 -24.00
N PHE A 129 -12.33 -2.53 -25.10
CA PHE A 129 -13.10 -2.72 -26.32
C PHE A 129 -14.35 -3.57 -26.07
N GLU A 130 -14.21 -4.63 -25.29
CA GLU A 130 -15.30 -5.52 -24.87
C GLU A 130 -15.15 -5.97 -23.41
N LEU A 131 -16.15 -6.68 -22.89
CA LEU A 131 -16.23 -7.18 -21.53
C LEU A 131 -15.14 -8.21 -21.22
N VAL A 132 -14.62 -8.11 -20.00
CA VAL A 132 -13.74 -9.08 -19.35
C VAL A 132 -14.41 -9.70 -18.13
N THR A 133 -13.95 -10.88 -17.70
CA THR A 133 -14.35 -11.46 -16.42
C THR A 133 -13.69 -10.67 -15.28
N ASN A 134 -14.12 -10.96 -14.06
CA ASN A 134 -13.53 -10.38 -12.86
C ASN A 134 -12.31 -11.17 -12.37
N ASP A 135 -11.80 -12.12 -13.17
CA ASP A 135 -10.64 -12.92 -12.76
C ASP A 135 -9.36 -12.13 -13.01
N ILE A 136 -8.90 -11.39 -11.99
CA ILE A 136 -7.70 -10.55 -12.07
C ILE A 136 -6.52 -11.30 -11.47
N THR A 137 -5.47 -11.51 -12.27
CA THR A 137 -4.18 -12.00 -11.76
C THR A 137 -3.11 -10.96 -11.98
N VAL A 138 -2.31 -10.68 -10.95
CA VAL A 138 -1.20 -9.72 -11.01
C VAL A 138 0.10 -10.45 -10.73
N HIS A 139 1.05 -10.29 -11.66
CA HIS A 139 2.40 -10.80 -11.54
C HIS A 139 3.39 -9.64 -11.63
N ILE A 140 4.41 -9.66 -10.76
CA ILE A 140 5.52 -8.71 -10.85
C ILE A 140 6.76 -9.49 -11.23
N SER A 141 7.38 -9.10 -12.35
CA SER A 141 8.64 -9.66 -12.77
C SER A 141 9.78 -9.10 -11.94
N THR A 142 10.53 -9.99 -11.30
CA THR A 142 11.76 -9.67 -10.55
C THR A 142 12.99 -9.54 -11.46
N ASN A 143 12.79 -9.55 -12.79
CA ASN A 143 13.88 -9.29 -13.72
C ASN A 143 14.42 -7.85 -13.57
N SER A 144 15.59 -7.58 -14.14
CA SER A 144 16.35 -6.33 -13.96
C SER A 144 15.69 -5.05 -14.50
N ARG A 145 14.42 -5.08 -14.92
CA ARG A 145 13.72 -3.95 -15.55
C ARG A 145 12.41 -3.54 -14.87
N GLY A 146 11.91 -4.25 -13.86
CA GLY A 146 10.71 -3.88 -13.12
C GLY A 146 9.46 -3.82 -14.00
N GLN A 147 8.70 -4.90 -14.03
CA GLN A 147 7.53 -5.04 -14.90
C GLN A 147 6.36 -5.63 -14.13
N ILE A 148 5.17 -5.04 -14.30
CA ILE A 148 3.91 -5.57 -13.81
C ILE A 148 3.18 -6.19 -15.00
N GLU A 149 2.68 -7.40 -14.83
CA GLU A 149 1.85 -8.12 -15.77
C GLU A 149 0.49 -8.38 -15.13
N ILE A 150 -0.59 -8.00 -15.81
CA ILE A 150 -1.96 -8.22 -15.35
C ILE A 150 -2.67 -9.08 -16.38
N ASP A 151 -3.11 -10.25 -15.93
CA ASP A 151 -3.85 -11.20 -16.76
C ASP A 151 -5.34 -11.03 -16.52
N LEU A 152 -6.06 -10.87 -17.63
CA LEU A 152 -7.51 -10.75 -17.71
C LEU A 152 -8.05 -11.77 -18.71
N LYS A 153 -9.29 -12.18 -18.52
CA LYS A 153 -10.01 -13.06 -19.44
C LYS A 153 -11.16 -12.32 -20.10
N LYS A 154 -11.26 -12.39 -21.41
CA LYS A 154 -12.37 -11.83 -22.20
C LYS A 154 -13.62 -12.68 -21.98
N GLN A 155 -14.78 -12.04 -21.91
CA GLN A 155 -16.05 -12.78 -21.84
C GLN A 155 -16.41 -13.41 -23.19
N ASN A 156 -16.06 -12.73 -24.27
CA ASN A 156 -16.30 -13.18 -25.65
C ASN A 156 -14.98 -13.59 -26.33
N ASP A 157 -15.00 -14.75 -26.96
CA ASP A 157 -13.85 -15.36 -27.62
C ASP A 157 -13.55 -14.66 -28.96
N GLN A 158 -12.73 -13.62 -28.92
CA GLN A 158 -12.37 -12.82 -30.10
C GLN A 158 -11.06 -12.04 -29.94
N LEU A 159 -10.34 -11.89 -31.06
CA LEU A 159 -9.20 -10.99 -31.13
C LEU A 159 -9.66 -9.54 -31.26
N TRP A 160 -9.14 -8.67 -30.40
CA TRP A 160 -9.45 -7.24 -30.41
C TRP A 160 -8.46 -6.50 -31.31
N LYS A 161 -8.96 -5.67 -32.22
CA LYS A 161 -8.11 -4.82 -33.08
C LYS A 161 -7.43 -3.69 -32.28
N THR A 162 -8.06 -3.28 -31.19
CA THR A 162 -7.59 -2.25 -30.27
C THR A 162 -7.92 -2.70 -28.85
N ILE A 163 -7.14 -2.28 -27.84
CA ILE A 163 -7.51 -2.56 -26.45
C ILE A 163 -8.80 -1.86 -26.02
N GLY A 164 -9.14 -0.73 -26.64
CA GLY A 164 -10.29 0.10 -26.28
C GLY A 164 -9.95 1.58 -26.36
N LYS A 165 -10.55 2.39 -25.48
CA LYS A 165 -10.33 3.83 -25.38
C LYS A 165 -9.65 4.16 -24.05
N PHE A 166 -8.64 5.03 -24.10
CA PHE A 166 -7.99 5.53 -22.88
C PHE A 166 -8.86 6.60 -22.22
N ALA A 167 -9.01 6.53 -20.89
CA ALA A 167 -9.70 7.55 -20.12
C ALA A 167 -8.86 8.84 -20.02
N SER A 168 -9.48 9.94 -19.61
CA SER A 168 -8.81 11.25 -19.49
C SER A 168 -7.64 11.26 -18.48
N ASN A 169 -7.71 10.42 -17.45
CA ASN A 169 -6.67 10.25 -16.43
C ASN A 169 -5.68 9.12 -16.76
N HIS A 170 -5.69 8.54 -17.97
CA HIS A 170 -4.72 7.52 -18.37
C HIS A 170 -3.29 8.07 -18.37
N LEU A 171 -2.36 7.32 -17.76
CA LEU A 171 -0.96 7.70 -17.52
C LEU A 171 -0.80 8.98 -16.68
N SER A 172 -1.82 9.35 -15.91
CA SER A 172 -1.71 10.42 -14.94
C SER A 172 -0.85 10.00 -13.75
N VAL A 173 -0.25 10.99 -13.11
CA VAL A 173 0.60 10.86 -11.94
C VAL A 173 0.23 11.99 -11.00
N CYS A 174 -0.03 11.66 -9.74
CA CYS A 174 -0.27 12.65 -8.70
C CYS A 174 0.41 12.23 -7.39
N PRO A 175 0.76 13.18 -6.51
CA PRO A 175 1.09 12.87 -5.12
C PRO A 175 -0.05 12.10 -4.46
N ILE A 176 0.27 11.14 -3.58
CA ILE A 176 -0.73 10.34 -2.87
C ILE A 176 -1.68 11.19 -2.00
N GLN A 177 -1.25 12.37 -1.57
CA GLN A 177 -2.10 13.29 -0.81
C GLN A 177 -3.22 13.91 -1.65
N ASP A 178 -3.00 14.03 -2.96
CA ASP A 178 -3.97 14.61 -3.91
C ASP A 178 -4.85 13.53 -4.55
N PHE A 179 -4.56 12.25 -4.27
CA PHE A 179 -5.29 11.12 -4.83
C PHE A 179 -6.65 10.96 -4.13
N GLU A 180 -7.72 10.94 -4.93
CA GLU A 180 -9.06 10.68 -4.43
C GLU A 180 -9.26 9.17 -4.14
N PRO A 181 -9.63 8.78 -2.91
CA PRO A 181 -9.79 7.36 -2.57
C PRO A 181 -10.91 6.69 -3.38
N ILE A 182 -10.62 5.49 -3.86
CA ILE A 182 -11.61 4.61 -4.48
C ILE A 182 -12.29 3.80 -3.38
N TYR A 183 -13.61 3.83 -3.36
CA TYR A 183 -14.42 3.07 -2.42
C TYR A 183 -15.13 1.92 -3.11
N PHE A 184 -15.26 0.79 -2.43
CA PHE A 184 -15.96 -0.40 -2.92
C PHE A 184 -16.62 -1.19 -1.79
N MET A 185 -17.58 -2.02 -2.15
CA MET A 185 -18.30 -2.85 -1.17
C MET A 185 -17.51 -4.12 -0.87
N ALA A 186 -17.06 -4.27 0.37
CA ALA A 186 -16.47 -5.50 0.89
C ALA A 186 -17.50 -6.24 1.77
N THR A 187 -17.50 -7.57 1.71
CA THR A 187 -18.49 -8.40 2.43
C THR A 187 -17.90 -8.94 3.72
N LEU A 188 -18.59 -8.78 4.84
CA LEU A 188 -18.19 -9.38 6.11
C LEU A 188 -18.36 -10.91 6.04
N ILE A 189 -17.26 -11.66 6.02
CA ILE A 189 -17.30 -13.13 5.92
C ILE A 189 -17.03 -13.82 7.26
N LYS A 190 -16.36 -13.14 8.19
CA LYS A 190 -16.09 -13.67 9.54
C LYS A 190 -15.99 -12.54 10.56
N ARG A 191 -16.54 -12.79 11.75
CA ARG A 191 -16.34 -11.98 12.95
C ARG A 191 -16.03 -12.90 14.12
N SER A 192 -15.01 -12.59 14.91
CA SER A 192 -14.62 -13.39 16.07
C SER A 192 -14.25 -12.51 17.25
N PRO A 193 -14.82 -12.71 18.45
CA PRO A 193 -14.47 -11.93 19.62
C PRO A 193 -13.01 -12.19 20.03
N VAL A 194 -12.30 -11.14 20.42
CA VAL A 194 -10.90 -11.20 20.89
C VAL A 194 -10.81 -10.82 22.37
N THR A 195 -11.50 -9.74 22.76
CA THR A 195 -11.66 -9.32 24.16
C THR A 195 -13.14 -9.06 24.45
N HIS A 196 -13.47 -8.59 25.65
CA HIS A 196 -14.83 -8.15 26.00
C HIS A 196 -15.32 -6.95 25.16
N ASP A 197 -14.41 -6.23 24.51
CA ASP A 197 -14.67 -4.99 23.78
C ASP A 197 -13.98 -4.92 22.43
N SER A 198 -13.46 -6.02 21.89
CA SER A 198 -12.76 -6.03 20.60
C SER A 198 -13.06 -7.29 19.82
N ASP A 199 -13.34 -7.14 18.53
CA ASP A 199 -13.52 -8.27 17.60
C ASP A 199 -12.52 -8.21 16.45
N TRP A 200 -12.20 -9.39 15.93
CA TRP A 200 -11.55 -9.59 14.65
C TRP A 200 -12.61 -9.65 13.55
N TYR A 201 -12.47 -8.80 12.53
CA TYR A 201 -13.31 -8.78 11.34
C TYR A 201 -12.49 -9.26 10.14
N THR A 202 -13.06 -10.14 9.33
CA THR A 202 -12.52 -10.53 8.03
C THR A 202 -13.53 -10.17 6.95
N PHE A 203 -13.12 -9.31 6.03
CA PHE A 203 -13.91 -8.90 4.87
C PHE A 203 -13.35 -9.53 3.60
N SER A 204 -14.20 -10.09 2.75
CA SER A 204 -13.82 -10.48 1.38
C SER A 204 -13.96 -9.29 0.44
N LEU A 205 -12.97 -9.08 -0.41
CA LEU A 205 -13.05 -8.09 -1.49
C LEU A 205 -13.93 -8.62 -2.63
N PRO A 206 -14.61 -7.74 -3.38
CA PRO A 206 -15.38 -8.17 -4.53
C PRO A 206 -14.42 -8.64 -5.64
N SER A 207 -14.85 -9.61 -6.46
CA SER A 207 -13.97 -10.25 -7.45
C SER A 207 -13.39 -9.27 -8.47
N ASN A 208 -14.08 -8.17 -8.74
CA ASN A 208 -13.63 -7.14 -9.68
C ASN A 208 -12.51 -6.22 -9.13
N ILE A 209 -11.96 -6.55 -7.97
CA ILE A 209 -10.88 -5.80 -7.31
C ILE A 209 -9.69 -6.72 -7.05
N PHE A 210 -8.50 -6.19 -7.32
CA PHE A 210 -7.25 -6.71 -6.83
C PHE A 210 -6.65 -5.70 -5.84
N MET A 211 -6.47 -6.08 -4.57
CA MET A 211 -5.76 -5.27 -3.58
C MET A 211 -5.08 -6.16 -2.53
N LEU A 212 -3.84 -5.81 -2.17
CA LEU A 212 -3.12 -6.37 -1.03
C LEU A 212 -2.53 -5.23 -0.19
N PRO A 213 -3.30 -4.62 0.72
CA PRO A 213 -2.79 -3.51 1.51
C PRO A 213 -1.62 -3.99 2.41
N PRO A 214 -0.47 -3.30 2.41
CA PRO A 214 0.65 -3.70 3.27
C PRO A 214 0.28 -3.61 4.76
N ILE A 215 0.89 -4.46 5.58
CA ILE A 215 0.65 -4.46 7.03
C ILE A 215 1.01 -3.08 7.61
N GLY A 216 0.12 -2.56 8.47
CA GLY A 216 0.30 -1.25 9.11
C GLY A 216 -0.22 -0.08 8.27
N TYR A 217 -0.73 -0.31 7.06
CA TYR A 217 -1.47 0.70 6.31
C TYR A 217 -2.91 0.80 6.79
N HIS A 218 -3.49 1.97 6.58
CA HIS A 218 -4.88 2.24 6.94
C HIS A 218 -5.76 2.21 5.70
N ILE A 219 -6.88 1.48 5.80
CA ILE A 219 -8.02 1.59 4.88
C ILE A 219 -9.10 2.45 5.53
N ARG A 220 -10.09 2.92 4.75
CA ARG A 220 -11.15 3.81 5.25
C ARG A 220 -12.50 3.11 5.14
N LEU A 221 -13.07 2.73 6.28
CA LEU A 221 -14.45 2.27 6.30
C LEU A 221 -15.39 3.46 6.21
N ARG A 222 -16.43 3.31 5.38
CA ARG A 222 -17.42 4.34 5.09
C ARG A 222 -18.82 3.80 5.26
N GLN A 223 -19.66 4.55 5.97
CA GLN A 223 -21.05 4.17 6.21
C GLN A 223 -21.94 5.40 6.34
N SER A 224 -23.19 5.29 5.91
CA SER A 224 -24.18 6.36 6.06
C SER A 224 -25.03 6.14 7.31
N LYS A 225 -25.25 7.21 8.08
CA LYS A 225 -26.19 7.25 9.19
C LYS A 225 -27.01 8.53 9.10
N ASP A 226 -28.33 8.40 9.01
CA ASP A 226 -29.26 9.54 8.91
C ASP A 226 -28.90 10.52 7.77
N GLY A 227 -28.40 9.97 6.64
CA GLY A 227 -27.94 10.74 5.49
C GLY A 227 -26.54 11.35 5.62
N ILE A 228 -25.87 11.21 6.77
CA ILE A 228 -24.51 11.70 7.00
C ILE A 228 -23.52 10.57 6.73
N LEU A 229 -22.55 10.84 5.85
CA LEU A 229 -21.48 9.92 5.53
C LEU A 229 -20.38 9.98 6.61
N ILE A 230 -20.13 8.86 7.25
CA ILE A 230 -19.12 8.71 8.29
C ILE A 230 -17.98 7.90 7.71
N VAL A 231 -16.76 8.45 7.77
CA VAL A 231 -15.54 7.79 7.31
C VAL A 231 -14.57 7.66 8.48
N LYS A 232 -14.04 6.46 8.71
CA LYS A 232 -13.02 6.23 9.74
C LYS A 232 -11.88 5.34 9.21
N PRO A 233 -10.62 5.71 9.48
CA PRO A 233 -9.49 4.88 9.13
C PRO A 233 -9.36 3.69 10.09
N TYR A 234 -9.00 2.53 9.55
CA TYR A 234 -8.70 1.32 10.30
C TYR A 234 -7.42 0.68 9.76
N THR A 235 -6.55 0.23 10.65
CA THR A 235 -5.27 -0.41 10.28
C THR A 235 -5.51 -1.86 9.90
N VAL A 236 -4.98 -2.26 8.76
CA VAL A 236 -4.97 -3.67 8.34
C VAL A 236 -4.03 -4.47 9.25
N VAL A 237 -4.51 -5.62 9.72
CA VAL A 237 -3.74 -6.58 10.52
C VAL A 237 -3.60 -7.89 9.74
N ASN A 238 -2.63 -8.72 10.13
CA ASN A 238 -2.46 -10.07 9.58
C ASN A 238 -2.76 -11.09 10.68
N LYS A 239 -3.31 -12.26 10.32
CA LYS A 239 -3.33 -13.43 11.20
C LYS A 239 -1.90 -13.75 11.62
N LEU A 240 -1.65 -13.75 12.93
CA LEU A 240 -0.37 -14.12 13.53
C LEU A 240 -0.01 -15.62 13.36
N ASN A 241 -0.82 -16.39 12.65
CA ASN A 241 -0.63 -17.84 12.49
C ASN A 241 -0.11 -18.19 11.09
N ASN A 242 1.03 -18.88 11.09
CA ASN A 242 1.82 -19.38 9.95
C ASN A 242 1.10 -20.41 9.05
N GLU A 243 -0.19 -20.24 8.74
CA GLU A 243 -0.83 -21.05 7.70
C GLU A 243 -0.69 -20.33 6.36
N GLN A 244 0.46 -20.57 5.71
CA GLN A 244 0.75 -20.20 4.33
C GLN A 244 -0.07 -21.02 3.33
N ASN A 245 -1.38 -21.06 3.50
CA ASN A 245 -2.29 -21.47 2.44
C ASN A 245 -2.89 -20.18 1.89
N LEU A 246 -2.21 -19.61 0.89
CA LEU A 246 -2.73 -18.57 0.01
C LEU A 246 -3.91 -19.15 -0.78
N SER A 247 -5.06 -19.29 -0.13
CA SER A 247 -6.32 -19.34 -0.84
C SER A 247 -6.45 -18.03 -1.61
N SER A 248 -6.91 -18.12 -2.85
CA SER A 248 -7.19 -17.05 -3.83
C SER A 248 -8.08 -15.89 -3.33
N ASP A 249 -8.57 -15.97 -2.10
CA ASP A 249 -9.60 -15.10 -1.58
C ASP A 249 -8.95 -13.85 -0.98
N GLN A 250 -8.98 -12.77 -1.75
CA GLN A 250 -8.52 -11.47 -1.29
C GLN A 250 -9.39 -11.03 -0.11
N THR A 251 -8.77 -11.00 1.07
CA THR A 251 -9.44 -10.62 2.30
C THR A 251 -8.69 -9.50 2.99
N ILE A 252 -9.43 -8.67 3.72
CA ILE A 252 -8.88 -7.65 4.60
C ILE A 252 -9.31 -7.96 6.03
N GLU A 253 -8.33 -7.97 6.93
CA GLU A 253 -8.54 -8.28 8.34
C GLU A 253 -8.32 -7.03 9.20
N LEU A 254 -9.25 -6.80 10.12
CA LEU A 254 -9.25 -5.65 11.03
C LEU A 254 -9.49 -6.12 12.46
N LEU A 255 -8.63 -5.67 13.39
CA LEU A 255 -8.88 -5.79 14.82
C LEU A 255 -9.51 -4.47 15.31
N ILE A 256 -10.78 -4.53 15.69
CA ILE A 256 -11.56 -3.32 16.01
C ILE A 256 -12.03 -3.37 17.45
N LYS A 257 -11.59 -2.39 18.23
CA LYS A 257 -12.11 -2.10 19.56
C LYS A 257 -13.41 -1.31 19.47
N HIS A 258 -14.39 -1.71 20.26
CA HIS A 258 -15.75 -1.20 20.30
C HIS A 258 -15.92 -0.12 21.34
N TYR A 259 -16.45 1.01 20.90
CA TYR A 259 -16.79 2.14 21.74
C TYR A 259 -18.27 2.45 21.58
N THR A 260 -19.03 2.38 22.67
CA THR A 260 -20.49 2.59 22.69
C THR A 260 -20.90 4.05 22.49
N ASP A 261 -20.00 4.98 22.82
CA ASP A 261 -20.16 6.43 22.68
C ASP A 261 -19.76 6.96 21.28
N ARG A 262 -19.20 6.09 20.42
CA ARG A 262 -18.78 6.45 19.05
C ARG A 262 -19.81 6.05 18.02
N THR A 263 -19.73 6.65 16.84
CA THR A 263 -20.73 6.41 15.79
C THR A 263 -20.41 5.19 14.92
N MET A 264 -19.16 5.01 14.50
CA MET A 264 -18.79 3.95 13.55
C MET A 264 -18.82 2.55 14.19
N THR A 265 -18.22 2.37 15.38
CA THR A 265 -18.07 1.04 15.99
C THR A 265 -19.40 0.36 16.32
N PRO A 266 -20.45 1.03 16.85
CA PRO A 266 -21.76 0.40 17.02
C PRO A 266 -22.44 0.03 15.70
N MET A 267 -22.14 0.72 14.60
CA MET A 267 -22.68 0.36 13.29
C MET A 267 -21.98 -0.88 12.73
N LEU A 268 -20.66 -1.00 12.92
CA LEU A 268 -19.90 -2.22 12.59
C LEU A 268 -20.39 -3.43 13.39
N GLN A 269 -20.71 -3.26 14.68
CA GLN A 269 -21.25 -4.32 15.52
C GLN A 269 -22.62 -4.85 15.05
N LYS A 270 -23.39 -4.03 14.34
CA LYS A 270 -24.70 -4.44 13.78
C LYS A 270 -24.57 -5.25 12.49
N LEU A 271 -23.40 -5.28 11.87
CA LEU A 271 -23.17 -6.09 10.68
C LEU A 271 -23.26 -7.58 11.03
N ASN A 272 -24.02 -8.30 10.22
CA ASN A 272 -24.09 -9.75 10.20
C ASN A 272 -23.13 -10.31 9.14
N ILE A 273 -22.80 -11.60 9.27
CA ILE A 273 -22.06 -12.29 8.21
C ILE A 273 -22.88 -12.24 6.91
N GLY A 274 -22.25 -11.81 5.82
CA GLY A 274 -22.90 -11.56 4.53
C GLY A 274 -23.27 -10.08 4.29
N ASP A 275 -23.30 -9.24 5.32
CA ASP A 275 -23.52 -7.80 5.14
C ASP A 275 -22.30 -7.15 4.50
N THR A 276 -22.52 -6.07 3.77
CA THR A 276 -21.47 -5.31 3.10
C THR A 276 -21.16 -4.00 3.83
N ILE A 277 -19.92 -3.55 3.67
CA ILE A 277 -19.48 -2.23 4.06
C ILE A 277 -18.65 -1.61 2.96
N GLU A 278 -18.72 -0.30 2.83
CA GLU A 278 -17.90 0.44 1.90
C GLU A 278 -16.51 0.69 2.49
N MET A 279 -15.48 0.39 1.71
CA MET A 279 -14.06 0.35 2.09
C MET A 279 -13.20 1.10 1.09
#